data_AF-A0A7U3Z1S8-F1
#
_entry.id   AF-A0A7U3Z1S8-F1
#
_cell.length_a   1.000
_cell.length_b   1.000
_cell.length_c   1.000
_cell.angle_alpha   90.00
_cell.angle_beta   90.00
_cell.angle_gamma   90.00
#
_symmetry.space_group_name_H-M   'P 1'
#
loop_
_entity.id
_entity.type
_entity.pdbx_description
1 polymer ?
#
loop_
_entity_poly.entity_id
_entity_poly.type
_entity_poly.pdbx_seq_one_letter_code
_entity_poly.pdbx_strand_id
1 'polypeptide(L)'
;MGIKTMSQNKRFRLYRPLHGLNHTFGDRWFALKAEAFARFFGTPTFLMGQTLLVGVWIYLNQAGFAKFDPYPFILLNLAFSLQAAYAAPLILLAQTRQTERDQAHALADAQHREDLDEAMAQRQTLVEQQSEQLLVLLKQNTELTTLTKQMAERIENLAIQLTQRERL
;
A
#
# COMPACT_ATOMS: atom_id res chain seq x y z
N MET A 1 39.00 4.95 -24.01
CA MET A 1 38.29 6.10 -23.40
C MET A 1 36.81 5.72 -23.33
N GLY A 2 36.40 4.91 -22.35
CA GLY A 2 35.05 4.35 -22.27
C GLY A 2 34.41 4.75 -20.95
N ILE A 3 33.26 5.42 -21.04
CA ILE A 3 32.55 6.10 -19.96
C ILE A 3 32.24 5.09 -18.85
N LYS A 4 33.01 5.16 -17.75
CA LYS A 4 32.69 4.48 -16.50
C LYS A 4 31.53 5.28 -15.90
N THR A 5 30.30 4.82 -16.15
CA THR A 5 29.07 5.40 -15.58
C THR A 5 29.17 5.37 -14.06
N MET A 6 29.59 6.51 -13.53
CA MET A 6 29.61 6.80 -12.12
C MET A 6 28.22 7.27 -11.70
N SER A 7 27.80 6.80 -10.53
CA SER A 7 26.70 7.31 -9.69
C SER A 7 25.50 6.37 -9.57
N GLN A 8 25.75 5.22 -8.95
CA GLN A 8 24.76 4.57 -8.09
C GLN A 8 24.60 5.42 -6.83
N ASN A 9 23.85 6.52 -6.96
CA ASN A 9 23.55 7.42 -5.86
C ASN A 9 22.53 6.73 -4.95
N LYS A 10 23.03 5.99 -3.94
CA LYS A 10 22.25 5.38 -2.85
C LYS A 10 21.56 6.49 -2.04
N ARG A 11 20.47 7.06 -2.56
CA ARG A 11 19.88 8.29 -2.01
C ARG A 11 18.91 8.11 -0.86
N PHE A 12 18.50 6.90 -0.49
CA PHE A 12 17.50 6.75 0.59
C PHE A 12 17.94 5.77 1.67
N ARG A 13 18.83 6.28 2.54
CA ARG A 13 19.25 5.66 3.81
C ARG A 13 18.27 5.95 4.98
N LEU A 14 17.10 6.55 4.72
CA LEU A 14 16.31 7.24 5.75
C LEU A 14 15.04 6.53 6.24
N TYR A 15 14.80 5.28 5.86
CA TYR A 15 13.88 4.44 6.62
C TYR A 15 14.69 3.55 7.54
N ARG A 16 15.37 4.17 8.52
CA ARG A 16 15.93 3.41 9.64
C ARG A 16 14.72 2.84 10.40
N PRO A 17 14.48 1.52 10.37
CA PRO A 17 13.44 0.96 11.19
C PRO A 17 13.81 1.29 12.64
N LEU A 18 12.92 1.98 13.35
CA LEU A 18 13.04 2.11 14.80
C LEU A 18 12.70 0.73 15.39
N HIS A 19 13.58 -0.24 15.17
CA HIS A 19 13.57 -1.54 15.84
C HIS A 19 13.97 -1.29 17.28
N GLY A 20 13.00 -0.84 18.06
CA GLY A 20 13.24 -0.29 19.38
C GLY A 20 11.98 -0.06 20.19
N LEU A 21 10.95 -0.88 20.01
CA LEU A 21 10.00 -1.14 21.08
C LEU A 21 9.92 -2.64 21.25
N ASN A 22 10.76 -3.07 22.19
CA ASN A 22 10.74 -4.36 22.84
C ASN A 22 9.32 -4.93 22.93
N HIS A 23 9.27 -6.25 22.77
CA HIS A 23 8.28 -7.19 23.30
C HIS A 23 8.01 -6.86 24.79
N THR A 24 7.28 -5.79 25.07
CA THR A 24 7.23 -5.23 26.43
C THR A 24 6.21 -5.93 27.29
N PHE A 25 5.24 -6.65 26.72
CA PHE A 25 4.31 -7.44 27.51
C PHE A 25 4.00 -8.79 26.86
N GLY A 26 4.42 -9.83 27.58
CA GLY A 26 4.35 -11.21 27.18
C GLY A 26 2.94 -11.78 27.10
N ASP A 27 2.96 -12.98 26.56
CA ASP A 27 1.95 -14.03 26.58
C ASP A 27 0.88 -13.96 25.51
N ARG A 28 1.06 -14.88 24.56
CA ARG A 28 0.12 -15.37 23.55
C ARG A 28 -1.33 -15.49 24.08
N TRP A 29 -1.51 -15.75 25.38
CA TRP A 29 -2.81 -15.75 26.05
C TRP A 29 -3.51 -14.39 26.08
N PHE A 30 -2.81 -13.30 26.42
CA PHE A 30 -3.37 -11.94 26.36
C PHE A 30 -3.67 -11.52 24.92
N ALA A 31 -2.82 -11.90 23.97
CA ALA A 31 -3.06 -11.68 22.55
C ALA A 31 -4.38 -12.31 22.07
N LEU A 32 -4.64 -13.57 22.46
CA LEU A 32 -5.87 -14.29 22.15
C LEU A 32 -7.09 -13.65 22.84
N LYS A 33 -6.93 -13.21 24.09
CA LYS A 33 -7.98 -12.52 24.85
C LYS A 33 -8.35 -11.17 24.21
N ALA A 34 -7.36 -10.35 23.86
CA ALA A 34 -7.58 -9.07 23.21
C ALA A 34 -8.31 -9.23 21.86
N GLU A 35 -7.95 -10.24 21.07
CA GLU A 35 -8.64 -10.54 19.81
C GLU A 35 -10.08 -11.05 20.00
N ALA A 36 -10.33 -11.83 21.05
CA ALA A 36 -11.69 -12.22 21.44
C ALA A 36 -12.51 -11.00 21.92
N PHE A 37 -11.92 -10.14 22.75
CA PHE A 37 -12.55 -8.90 23.20
C PHE A 37 -12.86 -7.95 22.04
N ALA A 38 -11.93 -7.75 21.11
CA ALA A 38 -12.15 -6.89 19.93
C ALA A 38 -13.32 -7.40 19.07
N ARG A 39 -13.41 -8.72 18.84
CA ARG A 39 -14.54 -9.31 18.11
C ARG A 39 -15.86 -9.20 18.87
N PHE A 40 -15.82 -9.33 20.19
CA PHE A 40 -17.00 -9.24 21.06
C PHE A 40 -17.57 -7.81 21.14
N PHE A 41 -16.71 -6.81 21.35
CA PHE A 41 -17.10 -5.40 21.38
C PHE A 41 -17.50 -4.84 20.01
N GLY A 42 -17.03 -5.43 18.90
CA GLY A 42 -17.42 -5.04 17.55
C GLY A 42 -18.84 -5.45 17.14
N THR A 43 -19.55 -6.22 17.98
CA THR A 43 -20.89 -6.72 17.68
C THR A 43 -21.95 -5.88 18.41
N PRO A 44 -22.98 -5.34 17.72
CA PRO A 44 -24.04 -4.51 18.34
C PRO A 44 -24.84 -5.26 19.43
N THR A 45 -24.81 -6.59 19.41
CA THR A 45 -25.45 -7.46 20.40
C THR A 45 -24.89 -7.29 21.81
N PHE A 46 -23.60 -6.96 21.96
CA PHE A 46 -22.98 -6.74 23.28
C PHE A 46 -23.60 -5.53 23.99
N LEU A 47 -23.74 -4.41 23.27
CA LEU A 47 -24.34 -3.19 23.80
C LEU A 47 -25.77 -3.42 24.25
N MET A 48 -26.57 -4.14 23.46
CA MET A 48 -27.94 -4.49 23.84
C MET A 48 -28.00 -5.37 25.10
N GLY A 49 -27.13 -6.37 25.22
CA GLY A 49 -27.05 -7.22 26.42
C GLY A 49 -26.65 -6.44 27.67
N GLN A 50 -25.65 -5.56 27.56
CA GLN A 50 -25.21 -4.69 28.67
C GLN A 50 -26.33 -3.75 29.13
N THR A 51 -27.04 -3.10 28.20
CA THR A 51 -28.15 -2.20 28.52
C THR A 51 -29.31 -2.95 29.19
N LEU A 52 -29.64 -4.15 28.72
CA LEU A 52 -30.66 -5.00 29.35
C LEU A 52 -30.26 -5.40 30.77
N LEU A 53 -29.00 -5.83 30.97
CA LEU A 53 -28.51 -6.23 32.29
C LEU A 53 -28.57 -5.07 33.30
N VAL A 54 -28.12 -3.88 32.89
CA VAL A 54 -28.22 -2.66 33.71
C VAL A 54 -29.67 -2.28 33.99
N GLY A 55 -30.54 -2.35 32.97
CA GLY A 55 -31.96 -2.05 33.10
C GLY A 55 -32.68 -3.00 34.06
N VAL A 56 -32.41 -4.31 33.98
CA VAL A 56 -32.95 -5.33 34.89
C VAL A 56 -32.45 -5.10 36.31
N TRP A 57 -31.17 -4.77 36.49
CA TRP A 57 -30.60 -4.47 37.80
C TRP A 57 -31.30 -3.28 38.48
N ILE A 58 -31.46 -2.17 37.74
CA ILE A 58 -32.17 -0.98 38.23
C ILE A 58 -33.63 -1.32 38.54
N TYR A 59 -34.30 -2.07 37.66
CA TYR A 59 -35.70 -2.47 37.84
C TYR A 59 -35.91 -3.34 39.10
N LEU A 60 -35.06 -4.34 39.32
CA LEU A 60 -35.13 -5.22 40.51
C LEU A 60 -34.86 -4.45 41.82
N ASN A 61 -33.91 -3.51 41.81
CA ASN A 61 -33.62 -2.66 42.97
C ASN A 61 -34.77 -1.69 43.27
N GLN A 62 -35.34 -1.08 42.22
CA GLN A 62 -36.45 -0.13 42.34
C GLN A 62 -37.77 -0.82 42.76
N ALA A 63 -37.98 -2.07 42.35
CA ALA A 63 -39.12 -2.90 42.73
C ALA A 63 -39.09 -3.35 44.21
N GLY A 64 -38.03 -3.00 44.96
CA GLY A 64 -37.98 -3.20 46.41
C GLY A 64 -37.80 -4.64 46.87
N PHE A 65 -37.56 -5.58 45.93
CA PHE A 65 -37.33 -7.00 46.24
C PHE A 65 -36.04 -7.23 47.03
N ALA A 66 -35.05 -6.34 46.87
CA ALA A 66 -33.78 -6.44 47.56
C ALA A 66 -33.18 -5.03 47.66
N LYS A 67 -33.16 -4.41 48.84
CA LYS A 67 -32.52 -3.09 49.09
C LYS A 67 -30.98 -3.19 49.08
N PHE A 68 -30.42 -3.83 48.06
CA PHE A 68 -28.98 -4.05 47.96
C PHE A 68 -28.23 -2.79 47.48
N ASP A 69 -28.88 -1.85 46.77
CA ASP A 69 -28.23 -0.61 46.34
C ASP A 69 -29.24 0.58 46.27
N PRO A 70 -29.57 1.23 47.41
CA PRO A 70 -30.41 2.43 47.44
C PRO A 70 -29.77 3.59 46.66
N TYR A 71 -30.59 4.49 46.12
CA TYR A 71 -30.13 5.70 45.42
C TYR A 71 -29.12 6.48 46.29
N PRO A 72 -27.89 6.80 45.82
CA PRO A 72 -27.34 6.72 44.46
C PRO A 72 -26.51 5.44 44.27
N PHE A 73 -26.97 4.52 43.40
CA PHE A 73 -26.42 3.16 43.16
C PHE A 73 -24.88 3.06 43.26
N ILE A 74 -24.36 2.86 44.46
CA ILE A 74 -22.92 2.99 44.76
C ILE A 74 -22.17 1.76 44.25
N LEU A 75 -22.79 0.59 44.34
CA LEU A 75 -22.20 -0.67 43.89
C LEU A 75 -22.14 -0.72 42.37
N LEU A 76 -23.20 -0.28 41.70
CA LEU A 76 -23.23 -0.16 40.25
C LEU A 76 -22.14 0.81 39.76
N ASN A 77 -22.03 1.98 40.40
CA ASN A 77 -21.00 2.96 40.06
C ASN A 77 -19.58 2.41 40.31
N LEU A 78 -19.38 1.68 41.40
CA LEU A 78 -18.10 1.04 41.71
C LEU A 78 -17.74 -0.02 40.67
N ALA A 79 -18.71 -0.84 40.25
CA ALA A 79 -18.52 -1.87 39.23
C ALA A 79 -18.15 -1.25 37.87
N PHE A 80 -18.82 -0.19 37.44
CA PHE A 80 -18.46 0.54 36.21
C PHE A 80 -17.08 1.20 36.30
N SER A 81 -16.75 1.77 37.45
CA SER A 81 -15.42 2.37 37.68
C SER A 81 -14.31 1.32 37.55
N LEU A 82 -14.51 0.14 38.14
CA LEU A 82 -13.58 -0.99 38.02
C LEU A 82 -13.53 -1.52 36.58
N GLN A 83 -14.68 -1.62 35.91
CA GLN A 83 -14.77 -2.04 34.51
C GLN A 83 -13.95 -1.11 33.61
N ALA A 84 -14.07 0.21 33.78
CA ALA A 84 -13.28 1.19 33.05
C ALA A 84 -11.78 1.09 33.38
N ALA A 85 -11.44 0.92 34.66
CA ALA A 85 -10.05 0.80 35.12
C ALA A 85 -9.33 -0.42 34.53
N TYR A 86 -10.01 -1.56 34.37
CA TYR A 86 -9.44 -2.75 33.72
C TYR A 86 -9.49 -2.67 32.17
N ALA A 87 -10.49 -1.97 31.61
CA ALA A 87 -10.59 -1.79 30.17
C ALA A 87 -9.48 -0.89 29.62
N ALA A 88 -9.12 0.20 30.30
CA ALA A 88 -8.10 1.15 29.85
C ALA A 88 -6.75 0.51 29.49
N PRO A 89 -6.10 -0.31 30.34
CA PRO A 89 -4.85 -0.97 29.98
C PRO A 89 -5.08 -2.00 28.85
N LEU A 90 -6.18 -2.75 28.87
CA LEU A 90 -6.47 -3.72 27.81
C LEU A 90 -6.62 -3.06 26.43
N ILE A 91 -7.30 -1.91 26.39
CA ILE A 91 -7.46 -1.08 25.19
C ILE A 91 -6.09 -0.54 24.75
N LEU A 92 -5.28 -0.02 25.67
CA LEU A 92 -3.94 0.48 25.36
C LEU A 92 -3.08 -0.63 24.73
N LEU A 93 -3.16 -1.85 25.24
CA LEU A 93 -2.48 -3.02 24.67
C LEU A 93 -3.03 -3.41 23.29
N ALA A 94 -4.33 -3.32 23.08
CA ALA A 94 -4.91 -3.57 21.76
C ALA A 94 -4.45 -2.51 20.76
N GLN A 95 -4.37 -1.25 21.18
CA GLN A 95 -3.92 -0.12 20.36
C GLN A 95 -2.43 -0.23 20.00
N THR A 96 -1.55 -0.56 20.94
CA THR A 96 -0.11 -0.73 20.63
C THR A 96 0.12 -1.80 19.57
N ARG A 97 -0.62 -2.92 19.62
CA ARG A 97 -0.53 -3.99 18.62
C ARG A 97 -1.14 -3.62 17.27
N GLN A 98 -2.20 -2.83 17.25
CA GLN A 98 -2.72 -2.26 15.99
C GLN A 98 -1.68 -1.35 15.36
N THR A 99 -1.07 -0.46 16.14
CA THR A 99 -0.01 0.45 15.67
C THR A 99 1.22 -0.31 15.13
N GLU A 100 1.63 -1.42 15.77
CA GLU A 100 2.71 -2.28 15.25
C GLU A 100 2.37 -2.87 13.87
N ARG A 101 1.14 -3.37 13.68
CA ARG A 101 0.68 -3.89 12.38
C ARG A 101 0.64 -2.79 11.34
N ASP A 102 0.07 -1.64 11.68
CA ASP A 102 -0.04 -0.49 10.78
C ASP A 102 1.35 0.01 10.37
N GLN A 103 2.31 0.01 11.30
CA GLN A 103 3.70 0.35 11.00
C GLN A 103 4.34 -0.67 10.04
N ALA A 104 4.14 -1.97 10.25
CA ALA A 104 4.66 -3.00 9.36
C ALA A 104 4.06 -2.89 7.95
N HIS A 105 2.76 -2.64 7.84
CA HIS A 105 2.10 -2.37 6.56
C HIS A 105 2.64 -1.11 5.89
N ALA A 106 2.82 -0.02 6.64
CA ALA A 106 3.38 1.22 6.10
C ALA A 106 4.83 1.05 5.57
N LEU A 107 5.64 0.22 6.25
CA LEU A 107 7.00 -0.09 5.78
C LEU A 107 6.99 -0.91 4.50
N ALA A 108 6.12 -1.92 4.40
CA ALA A 108 5.98 -2.72 3.18
C ALA A 108 5.51 -1.86 1.99
N ASP A 109 4.54 -0.98 2.22
CA ASP A 109 4.07 -0.02 1.22
C ASP A 109 5.16 0.96 0.78
N ALA A 110 5.98 1.44 1.72
CA ALA A 110 7.10 2.32 1.39
C ALA A 110 8.13 1.62 0.51
N GLN A 111 8.54 0.39 0.87
CA GLN A 111 9.45 -0.41 0.05
C GLN A 111 8.87 -0.70 -1.34
N HIS A 112 7.60 -1.07 -1.40
CA HIS A 112 6.94 -1.33 -2.68
C HIS A 112 6.91 -0.10 -3.58
N ARG A 113 6.70 1.10 -3.02
CA ARG A 113 6.77 2.36 -3.78
C ARG A 113 8.17 2.63 -4.32
N GLU A 114 9.21 2.39 -3.52
CA GLU A 114 10.60 2.54 -3.97
C GLU A 114 10.93 1.58 -5.13
N ASP A 115 10.54 0.31 -5.02
CA ASP A 115 10.73 -0.69 -6.10
C ASP A 115 10.00 -0.29 -7.39
N LEU A 116 8.78 0.26 -7.25
CA LEU A 116 8.00 0.75 -8.38
C LEU A 116 8.67 1.95 -9.05
N ASP A 117 9.20 2.89 -8.27
CA ASP A 117 9.90 4.07 -8.80
C ASP A 117 11.18 3.64 -9.56
N GLU A 118 11.94 2.69 -9.03
CA GLU A 118 13.10 2.12 -9.73
C GLU A 118 12.70 1.42 -11.04
N ALA A 119 11.63 0.61 -11.02
CA ALA A 119 11.12 -0.07 -12.21
C ALA A 119 10.61 0.92 -13.28
N MET A 120 9.99 2.03 -12.86
CA MET A 120 9.55 3.09 -13.77
C MET A 120 10.73 3.83 -14.40
N ALA A 121 11.78 4.13 -13.62
CA ALA A 121 13.00 4.74 -14.14
C ALA A 121 13.69 3.82 -15.18
N GLN A 122 13.75 2.52 -14.91
CA GLN A 122 14.26 1.54 -15.88
C GLN A 122 13.41 1.51 -17.15
N ARG A 123 12.08 1.49 -17.03
CA ARG A 123 11.18 1.52 -18.19
C ARG A 123 11.36 2.78 -19.04
N GLN A 124 11.57 3.94 -18.43
CA GLN A 124 11.82 5.19 -19.18
C GLN A 124 13.06 5.06 -20.06
N THR A 125 14.18 4.56 -19.52
CA THR A 125 15.41 4.37 -20.30
C THR A 125 15.23 3.37 -21.45
N LEU A 126 14.47 2.29 -21.24
CA LEU A 126 14.14 1.35 -22.31
C LEU A 126 13.25 2.00 -23.39
N VAL A 127 12.30 2.83 -23.00
CA VAL A 127 11.44 3.59 -23.94
C VAL A 127 12.27 4.58 -24.76
N GLU A 128 13.24 5.26 -24.15
CA GLU A 128 14.17 6.14 -24.86
C GLU A 128 14.99 5.37 -25.90
N GLN A 129 15.58 4.23 -25.52
CA GLN A 129 16.30 3.36 -26.45
C GLN A 129 15.41 2.85 -27.59
N GLN A 130 14.17 2.47 -27.27
CA GLN A 130 13.22 2.00 -28.28
C GLN A 130 12.82 3.12 -29.24
N SER A 131 12.67 4.36 -28.74
CA SER A 131 12.43 5.55 -29.56
C SER A 131 13.58 5.82 -30.53
N GLU A 132 14.83 5.74 -30.06
CA GLU A 132 16.01 5.87 -30.92
C GLU A 132 16.03 4.79 -32.03
N GLN A 133 15.74 3.53 -31.69
CA GLN A 133 15.65 2.45 -32.67
C GLN A 133 14.55 2.70 -33.70
N LEU A 134 13.37 3.17 -33.28
CA LEU A 134 12.28 3.53 -34.19
C LEU A 134 12.69 4.63 -35.16
N LEU A 135 13.41 5.66 -34.70
CA LEU A 135 13.92 6.72 -35.57
C LEU A 135 14.91 6.17 -36.61
N VAL A 136 15.78 5.23 -36.23
CA VAL A 136 16.70 4.57 -37.17
C VAL A 136 15.94 3.78 -38.23
N LEU A 137 14.95 2.98 -37.83
CA LEU A 137 14.12 2.21 -38.77
C LEU A 137 13.32 3.09 -39.73
N LEU A 138 12.78 4.22 -39.23
CA LEU A 138 12.09 5.21 -40.08
C LEU A 138 13.04 5.84 -41.10
N LYS A 139 14.27 6.17 -40.69
CA LYS A 139 15.29 6.69 -41.59
C LYS A 139 15.66 5.67 -42.67
N GLN A 140 15.85 4.41 -42.30
CA GLN A 140 16.12 3.32 -43.25
C GLN A 140 14.98 3.13 -44.25
N ASN A 141 13.71 3.13 -43.79
CA ASN A 141 12.56 3.06 -44.69
C ASN A 141 12.53 4.23 -45.69
N THR A 142 12.88 5.43 -45.23
CA THR A 142 12.96 6.63 -46.08
C THR A 142 14.07 6.50 -47.13
N GLU A 143 15.25 5.99 -46.74
CA GLU A 143 16.37 5.73 -47.66
C GLU A 143 16.06 4.65 -48.70
N LEU A 144 15.39 3.57 -48.30
CA LEU A 144 14.93 2.56 -49.26
C LEU A 144 13.93 3.16 -50.27
N THR A 145 13.06 4.05 -49.81
CA THR A 145 12.11 4.77 -50.67
C THR A 145 12.82 5.73 -51.64
N THR A 146 13.91 6.38 -51.24
CA THR A 146 14.66 7.26 -52.15
C THR A 146 15.50 6.47 -53.15
N LEU A 147 16.11 5.36 -52.73
CA LEU A 147 16.85 4.46 -53.61
C LEU A 147 15.96 3.83 -54.67
N THR A 148 14.77 3.37 -54.29
CA THR A 148 13.78 2.84 -55.24
C THR A 148 13.36 3.89 -56.27
N LYS A 149 13.12 5.14 -55.86
CA LYS A 149 12.87 6.25 -56.79
C LYS A 149 14.04 6.48 -57.75
N GLN A 150 15.27 6.53 -57.24
CA GLN A 150 16.46 6.71 -58.09
C GLN A 150 16.66 5.55 -59.08
N MET A 151 16.40 4.32 -58.66
CA MET A 151 16.44 3.17 -59.56
C MET A 151 15.39 3.29 -60.68
N ALA A 152 14.17 3.68 -60.34
CA ALA A 152 13.11 3.93 -61.32
C ALA A 152 13.51 5.02 -62.33
N GLU A 153 14.04 6.15 -61.85
CA GLU A 153 14.53 7.24 -62.71
C GLU A 153 15.69 6.81 -63.63
N ARG A 154 16.61 5.98 -63.12
CA ARG A 154 17.71 5.45 -63.96
C ARG A 154 17.20 4.50 -65.03
N ILE A 155 16.26 3.63 -64.71
CA ILE A 155 15.63 2.73 -65.69
C ILE A 155 14.91 3.54 -66.76
N GLU A 156 14.16 4.56 -66.38
CA GLU A 156 13.46 5.44 -67.31
C GLU A 156 14.44 6.17 -68.24
N ASN A 157 15.50 6.75 -67.70
CA ASN A 157 16.53 7.41 -68.52
C ASN A 157 17.24 6.43 -69.46
N LEU A 158 17.56 5.22 -69.00
CA LEU A 158 18.15 4.17 -69.85
C LEU A 158 17.19 3.73 -70.96
N ALA A 159 15.89 3.59 -70.65
CA ALA A 159 14.87 3.27 -71.63
C ALA A 159 14.75 4.36 -72.70
N ILE A 160 14.76 5.63 -72.28
CA ILE A 160 14.76 6.78 -73.20
C ILE A 160 16.01 6.74 -74.09
N GLN A 161 17.20 6.52 -73.51
CA GLN A 161 18.45 6.44 -74.27
C GLN A 161 18.44 5.31 -75.31
N LEU A 162 17.94 4.12 -74.95
CA LEU A 162 17.80 3.00 -75.89
C LEU A 162 16.87 3.36 -77.05
N THR A 163 15.70 3.92 -76.73
CA THR A 163 14.70 4.35 -77.74
C THR A 163 15.26 5.42 -78.67
N GLN A 164 16.10 6.32 -78.15
CA GLN A 164 16.75 7.38 -78.91
C GLN A 164 17.87 6.84 -79.82
N ARG A 165 18.56 5.78 -79.38
CA ARG A 165 19.58 5.08 -80.16
C ARG A 165 19.00 4.26 -81.30
N GLU A 166 17.81 3.68 -81.12
CA GLU A 166 17.09 2.94 -82.19
C GLU A 166 16.52 3.82 -83.30
N ARG A 167 16.39 5.14 -83.08
CA ARG A 167 15.91 6.10 -84.10
C ARG A 167 17.02 6.71 -84.98
N LEU A 168 18.29 6.37 -84.74
CA LEU A 168 19.45 6.77 -85.55
C LEU A 168 19.87 5.62 -86.46
#